data_AF-A0A358NG35-F1
#
_entry.id   AF-A0A358NG35-F1
#
_cell.length_a   1.000
_cell.length_b   1.000
_cell.length_c   1.000
_cell.angle_alpha   90.00
_cell.angle_beta   90.00
_cell.angle_gamma   90.00
#
_symmetry.space_group_name_H-M   'P 1'
#
loop_
_entity.id
_entity.type
_entity.pdbx_description
1 polymer ?
#
loop_
_entity_poly.entity_id
_entity_poly.type
_entity_poly.pdbx_seq_one_letter_code
_entity_poly.pdbx_strand_id
1 'polypeptide(L)'
;KIIKNKNYDRIIAIDACLSNKKNQGIIEVREGPITPGKGIGKILPEIGDLSIIGVVDSSDREFHDLIQDTRLSLIYEMAEIICEGIAAGINMRLGEESDFSRQASISSF
;
A
#
# COMPACT_ATOMS: atom_id res chain seq x y z
N LYS A 1 3.81 16.11 12.82
CA LYS A 1 4.08 17.02 11.68
C LYS A 1 2.99 16.74 10.66
N ILE A 2 1.99 17.61 10.54
CA ILE A 2 0.90 17.43 9.55
C ILE A 2 1.57 17.49 8.17
N ILE A 3 1.25 16.57 7.26
CA ILE A 3 1.67 16.63 5.85
C ILE A 3 1.03 17.89 5.27
N LYS A 4 1.70 19.05 5.43
CA LYS A 4 1.29 20.33 4.84
C LYS A 4 2.32 20.68 3.77
N ASN A 5 1.82 20.86 2.54
CA ASN A 5 2.46 21.45 1.37
C ASN A 5 3.71 20.76 0.81
N LYS A 6 3.52 19.56 0.27
CA LYS A 6 4.28 19.12 -0.92
C LYS A 6 3.25 18.77 -2.00
N ASN A 7 3.48 19.27 -3.22
CA ASN A 7 2.57 19.10 -4.36
C ASN A 7 2.77 17.70 -4.94
N TYR A 8 2.27 16.68 -4.24
CA TYR A 8 2.27 15.30 -4.71
C TYR A 8 1.06 15.09 -5.62
N ASP A 9 1.24 14.52 -6.81
CA ASP A 9 0.13 14.23 -7.73
C ASP A 9 -0.81 13.16 -7.18
N ARG A 10 -0.25 12.16 -6.49
CA ARG A 10 -0.92 11.03 -5.85
C ARG A 10 -0.17 10.64 -4.57
N ILE A 11 -0.89 10.26 -3.53
CA ILE A 11 -0.34 9.72 -2.28
C ILE A 11 -0.81 8.27 -2.13
N ILE A 12 0.13 7.34 -1.98
CA ILE A 12 -0.16 5.93 -1.67
C ILE A 12 0.08 5.72 -0.18
N ALA A 13 -0.96 5.32 0.54
CA ALA A 13 -0.84 4.94 1.94
C ALA A 13 -0.60 3.43 2.07
N ILE A 14 0.40 3.04 2.84
CA ILE A 14 0.71 1.63 3.12
C ILE A 14 0.50 1.39 4.62
N ASP A 15 -0.29 0.38 4.95
CA ASP A 15 -0.64 0.05 6.33
C ASP A 15 -0.70 -1.47 6.55
N ALA A 16 -0.64 -1.87 7.81
CA ALA A 16 -0.76 -3.26 8.22
C ALA A 16 -1.85 -3.38 9.28
N CYS A 17 -2.75 -4.34 9.12
CA CYS A 17 -3.88 -4.53 10.04
C CYS A 17 -4.07 -5.99 10.45
N LEU A 18 -4.83 -6.16 11.53
CA LEU A 18 -5.32 -7.45 11.98
C LEU A 18 -6.73 -7.65 11.46
N SER A 19 -7.06 -8.88 11.10
CA SER A 19 -8.39 -9.23 10.61
C SER A 19 -9.08 -10.25 11.50
N ASN A 20 -10.39 -10.14 11.63
CA ASN A 20 -11.22 -11.15 12.29
C ASN A 20 -11.52 -12.36 11.38
N LYS A 21 -11.05 -12.34 10.13
CA LYS A 21 -11.13 -13.45 9.18
C LYS A 21 -9.77 -14.15 9.10
N LYS A 22 -9.76 -15.46 8.78
CA LYS A 22 -8.53 -16.23 8.48
C LYS A 22 -7.91 -15.78 7.15
N ASN A 23 -7.39 -14.55 7.14
CA ASN A 23 -6.94 -13.82 5.96
C ASN A 23 -5.48 -13.36 6.10
N GLN A 24 -4.69 -13.97 6.99
CA GLN A 24 -3.27 -13.66 7.14
C GLN A 24 -2.54 -13.84 5.80
N GLY A 25 -1.71 -12.87 5.44
CA GLY A 25 -0.96 -12.84 4.19
C GLY A 25 -1.69 -12.21 3.00
N ILE A 26 -2.95 -11.75 3.19
CA ILE A 26 -3.65 -11.01 2.14
C ILE A 26 -3.08 -9.59 2.03
N ILE A 27 -2.85 -9.14 0.79
CA ILE A 27 -2.56 -7.75 0.44
C ILE A 27 -3.79 -7.18 -0.27
N GLU A 28 -4.44 -6.20 0.34
CA GLU A 28 -5.56 -5.48 -0.26
C GLU A 28 -5.06 -4.19 -0.92
N VAL A 29 -5.41 -3.97 -2.19
CA VAL A 29 -5.18 -2.70 -2.89
C VAL A 29 -6.53 -2.04 -3.11
N ARG A 30 -6.69 -0.79 -2.68
CA ARG A 30 -7.98 -0.08 -2.70
C ARG A 30 -7.82 1.36 -3.13
N GLU A 31 -8.80 1.85 -3.88
CA GLU A 31 -8.97 3.28 -4.09
C GLU A 31 -9.50 3.94 -2.82
N GLY A 32 -8.89 5.05 -2.42
CA GLY A 32 -9.26 5.82 -1.24
C GLY A 32 -8.28 5.74 -0.07
N PRO A 33 -8.48 6.61 0.93
CA PRO A 33 -7.56 6.79 2.05
C PRO A 33 -7.64 5.69 3.11
N ILE A 34 -6.68 5.72 4.03
CA ILE A 34 -6.76 5.03 5.32
C ILE A 34 -7.01 6.01 6.47
N THR A 35 -7.58 5.51 7.57
CA THR A 35 -7.69 6.22 8.85
C THR A 35 -6.69 5.65 9.86
N PRO A 36 -5.47 6.18 9.96
CA PRO A 36 -4.44 5.60 10.81
C PRO A 36 -4.82 5.71 12.30
N GLY A 37 -4.35 4.77 13.10
CA GLY A 37 -4.53 4.79 14.55
C GLY A 37 -5.91 4.36 15.06
N LYS A 38 -6.83 3.97 14.16
CA LYS A 38 -8.18 3.47 14.53
C LYS A 38 -8.12 2.27 15.49
N GLY A 39 -7.18 1.35 15.27
CA GLY A 39 -7.00 0.15 16.11
C GLY A 39 -6.56 0.43 17.54
N ILE A 40 -6.04 1.63 17.83
CA ILE A 40 -5.64 2.07 19.18
C ILE A 40 -6.53 3.20 19.71
N GLY A 41 -7.73 3.36 19.13
CA GLY A 41 -8.72 4.35 19.55
C GLY A 41 -8.37 5.80 19.20
N LYS A 42 -7.39 6.04 18.33
CA LYS A 42 -7.06 7.39 17.85
C LYS A 42 -7.90 7.75 16.63
N ILE A 43 -8.32 9.01 16.58
CA ILE A 43 -8.96 9.62 15.43
C ILE A 43 -7.91 10.52 14.78
N LEU A 44 -7.30 10.04 13.70
CA LEU A 44 -6.33 10.79 12.91
C LEU A 44 -6.93 11.15 11.55
N PRO A 45 -6.45 12.23 10.91
CA PRO A 45 -6.87 12.59 9.56
C PRO A 45 -6.65 11.44 8.57
N GLU A 46 -7.53 11.34 7.59
CA GLU A 46 -7.40 10.41 6.48
C GLU A 46 -6.15 10.70 5.64
N ILE A 47 -5.50 9.64 5.14
CA ILE A 47 -4.25 9.73 4.36
C ILE A 47 -4.34 8.86 3.11
N GLY A 48 -3.98 9.43 1.97
CA GLY A 48 -3.78 8.71 0.70
C GLY A 48 -4.95 8.82 -0.27
N ASP A 49 -4.65 8.75 -1.56
CA ASP A 49 -5.62 8.60 -2.65
C ASP A 49 -5.82 7.10 -2.99
N LEU A 50 -4.80 6.30 -2.70
CA LEU A 50 -4.78 4.84 -2.81
C LEU A 50 -4.27 4.26 -1.49
N SER A 51 -4.75 3.08 -1.13
CA SER A 51 -4.25 2.32 0.03
C SER A 51 -3.83 0.90 -0.35
N ILE A 52 -2.73 0.46 0.25
CA ILE A 52 -2.24 -0.92 0.21
C ILE A 52 -2.17 -1.42 1.64
N ILE A 53 -2.93 -2.46 1.96
CA ILE A 53 -3.05 -2.97 3.33
C ILE A 53 -2.67 -4.44 3.40
N GLY A 54 -1.66 -4.73 4.21
CA GLY A 54 -1.29 -6.09 4.56
C GLY A 54 -2.08 -6.59 5.77
N VAL A 55 -2.79 -7.71 5.62
CA VAL A 55 -3.38 -8.44 6.75
C VAL A 55 -2.30 -9.33 7.35
N VAL A 56 -1.71 -8.88 8.46
CA VAL A 56 -0.51 -9.51 9.02
C VAL A 56 -0.82 -10.67 9.96
N ASP A 57 -2.00 -10.65 10.60
CA ASP A 57 -2.43 -11.71 11.51
C ASP A 57 -3.93 -11.61 11.83
N SER A 58 -4.42 -12.51 12.67
CA SER A 58 -5.80 -12.53 13.15
C SER A 58 -5.99 -11.79 14.48
N SER A 59 -7.14 -11.12 14.63
CA SER A 59 -7.49 -10.35 15.83
C SER A 59 -8.10 -11.19 16.96
N ASP A 60 -8.13 -12.51 16.81
CA ASP A 60 -8.66 -13.48 17.79
C ASP A 60 -7.64 -13.85 18.88
N ARG A 61 -6.39 -13.41 18.73
CA ARG A 61 -5.31 -13.59 19.70
C ARG A 61 -5.12 -12.32 20.53
N GLU A 62 -4.68 -12.50 21.77
CA GLU A 62 -4.23 -11.41 22.63
C GLU A 62 -3.01 -10.70 21.99
N PHE A 63 -2.91 -9.38 22.16
CA PHE A 63 -1.85 -8.56 21.55
C PHE A 63 -0.43 -9.03 21.90
N HIS A 64 -0.24 -9.61 23.09
CA HIS A 64 1.05 -10.12 23.55
C HIS A 64 1.50 -11.38 22.78
N ASP A 65 0.56 -12.26 22.42
CA ASP A 65 0.83 -13.49 21.67
C ASP A 65 1.08 -13.19 20.19
N LEU A 66 0.41 -12.15 19.68
CA LEU A 66 0.56 -11.65 18.31
C LEU A 66 2.01 -11.24 17.96
N ILE A 67 2.70 -10.57 18.89
CA ILE A 67 4.10 -10.09 18.69
C ILE A 67 5.08 -11.26 18.58
N GLN A 68 4.77 -12.40 19.20
CA GLN A 68 5.61 -13.60 19.17
C GLN A 68 5.30 -14.50 17.96
N ASP A 69 4.07 -14.48 17.47
CA ASP A 69 3.59 -15.41 16.44
C ASP A 69 3.67 -14.88 15.00
N THR A 70 3.59 -13.57 14.79
CA THR A 70 3.67 -13.02 13.43
C THR A 70 5.08 -13.23 12.87
N ARG A 71 5.19 -14.16 11.92
CA ARG A 71 6.47 -14.54 11.30
C ARG A 71 7.05 -13.36 10.52
N LEU A 72 8.25 -12.92 10.89
CA LEU A 72 8.97 -11.87 10.17
C LEU A 72 9.16 -12.21 8.68
N SER A 73 9.33 -13.48 8.33
CA SER A 73 9.43 -13.93 6.94
C SER A 73 8.19 -13.57 6.12
N LEU A 74 6.99 -13.74 6.69
CA LEU A 74 5.73 -13.38 6.04
C LEU A 74 5.66 -11.86 5.79
N ILE A 75 6.01 -11.06 6.80
CA ILE A 75 6.04 -9.59 6.67
C ILE A 75 7.02 -9.17 5.58
N TYR A 76 8.18 -9.82 5.52
CA TYR A 76 9.20 -9.52 4.52
C TYR A 76 8.73 -9.88 3.10
N GLU A 77 8.16 -11.07 2.91
CA GLU A 77 7.56 -11.51 1.63
C GLU A 77 6.45 -10.55 1.17
N MET A 78 5.57 -10.12 2.09
CA MET A 78 4.52 -9.14 1.78
C MET A 78 5.11 -7.80 1.34
N ALA A 79 6.16 -7.32 2.02
CA ALA A 79 6.82 -6.08 1.66
C ALA A 79 7.50 -6.17 0.28
N GLU A 80 8.13 -7.30 -0.05
CA GLU A 80 8.73 -7.54 -1.38
C GLU A 80 7.67 -7.47 -2.47
N ILE A 81 6.55 -8.18 -2.31
CA ILE A 81 5.43 -8.18 -3.27
C ILE A 81 4.88 -6.77 -3.47
N ILE A 82 4.69 -5.99 -2.40
CA ILE A 82 4.21 -4.61 -2.48
C ILE A 82 5.22 -3.73 -3.24
N CYS A 83 6.52 -3.84 -2.93
CA CYS A 83 7.56 -3.09 -3.61
C CYS A 83 7.64 -3.41 -5.10
N GLU A 84 7.61 -4.70 -5.45
CA GLU A 84 7.62 -5.18 -6.84
C GLU A 84 6.39 -4.71 -7.60
N GLY A 85 5.20 -4.78 -6.99
CA GLY A 85 3.97 -4.29 -7.60
C GLY A 85 4.00 -2.79 -7.88
N ILE A 86 4.51 -1.99 -6.95
CA ILE A 86 4.69 -0.54 -7.15
C ILE A 86 5.71 -0.27 -8.26
N ALA A 87 6.87 -0.96 -8.26
CA ALA A 87 7.89 -0.79 -9.27
C ALA A 87 7.39 -1.18 -10.67
N ALA A 88 6.66 -2.29 -10.77
CA ALA A 88 6.03 -2.73 -12.02
C ALA A 88 5.02 -1.68 -12.53
N GLY A 89 4.16 -1.14 -11.66
CA GLY A 89 3.21 -0.09 -12.03
C GLY A 89 3.89 1.20 -12.53
N ILE A 90 5.01 1.59 -11.91
CA ILE A 90 5.81 2.73 -12.37
C ILE A 90 6.41 2.44 -13.76
N ASN A 91 6.99 1.26 -13.95
CA ASN A 91 7.60 0.88 -15.23
C ASN A 91 6.58 0.81 -16.37
N MET A 92 5.37 0.31 -16.11
CA MET A 92 4.29 0.29 -17.09
C MET A 92 3.93 1.71 -17.55
N ARG A 93 3.80 2.65 -16.62
CA ARG A 93 3.51 4.06 -16.94
C ARG A 93 4.62 4.71 -17.78
N LEU A 94 5.89 4.46 -17.43
CA LEU A 94 7.02 4.99 -18.20
C LEU A 94 7.10 4.39 -19.61
N GLY A 95 6.74 3.10 -19.75
CA GLY A 95 6.60 2.43 -21.05
C GLY A 95 5.56 3.13 -21.93
N GLU A 96 4.36 3.39 -21.39
CA GLU A 96 3.27 4.07 -22.11
C GLU A 96 3.65 5.48 -22.57
N GLU A 97 4.32 6.29 -21.73
CA GLU A 97 4.81 7.62 -22.11
C GLU A 97 5.86 7.56 -23.23
N SER A 98 6.70 6.51 -23.24
CA SER A 98 7.72 6.30 -24.27
C SER A 98 7.10 5.88 -25.61
N ASP A 99 6.06 5.05 -25.59
CA ASP A 99 5.38 4.58 -26.80
C ASP A 99 4.54 5.70 -27.43
N PHE A 100 3.85 6.50 -26.62
CA PHE A 100 3.15 7.71 -27.09
C PHE A 100 4.11 8.70 -27.76
N SER A 101 5.27 8.93 -27.14
CA SER A 101 6.30 9.84 -27.69
C SER A 101 6.87 9.33 -29.01
N ARG A 102 7.10 8.02 -29.15
CA ARG A 102 7.53 7.39 -30.41
C ARG A 102 6.47 7.51 -31.49
N GLN A 103 5.20 7.27 -31.17
CA GLN A 103 4.13 7.30 -32.15
C GLN A 103 3.85 8.72 -32.65
N ALA A 104 3.86 9.72 -31.74
CA ALA A 104 3.76 11.13 -32.10
C ALA A 104 4.90 11.56 -33.07
N SER A 105 6.14 11.12 -32.80
CA SER A 105 7.30 11.41 -33.65
C SER A 105 7.22 10.76 -35.04
N ILE A 106 6.57 9.61 -35.18
CA ILE A 106 6.37 8.92 -36.47
C ILE A 106 5.25 9.58 -37.28
N SER A 107 4.19 10.08 -36.61
CA SER A 107 3.04 10.72 -37.26
C SER A 107 3.28 12.16 -37.73
N SER A 108 4.40 12.78 -37.32
CA SER A 108 4.77 14.15 -37.70
C SER A 108 5.57 14.26 -39.01
N PHE A 109 5.68 13.18 -39.78
CA PHE A 109 6.30 13.14 -41.12
C PHE A 109 5.26 12.90 -42.22
#